data_AF-A0A2N5CYB2-F1
#
_entry.id   AF-A0A2N5CYB2-F1
#
_cell.length_a   1.000
_cell.length_b   1.000
_cell.length_c   1.000
_cell.angle_alpha   90.00
_cell.angle_beta   90.00
_cell.angle_gamma   90.00
#
_symmetry.space_group_name_H-M   'P 1'
#
loop_
_entity.id
_entity.type
_entity.pdbx_description
1 polymer ?
#
loop_
_entity_poly.entity_id
_entity_poly.type
_entity_poly.pdbx_seq_one_letter_code
_entity_poly.pdbx_strand_id
1 'polypeptide(L)'
;MSKAGVWIAMAAIGVAAAGCASSPWPKSRAQIEAVPAACEDFSVSIYFERDSAAVTREARQVLRGAADLAKGCTAKNVHVVGLADAVGAPDANLALSEKRAAAVTGALARVGFRQVSFEVTAAGDAGATTRDGEARPLRRRADVRIDLEGPTKP
;
A
#
# COMPACT_ATOMS: atom_id res chain seq x y z
N MET A 1 -79.96 -12.73 55.45
CA MET A 1 -80.61 -13.85 54.74
C MET A 1 -80.47 -13.63 53.25
N SER A 2 -79.88 -14.60 52.53
CA SER A 2 -79.97 -14.83 51.07
C SER A 2 -79.30 -13.78 50.14
N LYS A 3 -78.46 -14.08 49.14
CA LYS A 3 -78.23 -15.30 48.33
C LYS A 3 -76.80 -15.37 47.80
N ALA A 4 -76.39 -16.60 47.50
CA ALA A 4 -75.16 -17.05 46.84
C ALA A 4 -75.21 -16.91 45.30
N GLY A 5 -74.04 -17.07 44.64
CA GLY A 5 -73.90 -17.31 43.20
C GLY A 5 -72.50 -16.93 42.67
N VAL A 6 -71.51 -17.84 42.63
CA VAL A 6 -71.08 -18.68 41.46
C VAL A 6 -70.28 -17.86 40.41
N TRP A 7 -68.94 -17.88 40.47
CA TRP A 7 -67.95 -18.69 39.70
C TRP A 7 -67.49 -18.05 38.38
N ILE A 8 -66.16 -17.98 38.17
CA ILE A 8 -65.36 -18.17 36.93
C ILE A 8 -63.90 -18.21 37.42
N ALA A 9 -63.34 -19.39 37.64
CA ALA A 9 -62.57 -20.22 36.71
C ALA A 9 -61.09 -19.78 36.59
N MET A 10 -60.21 -20.72 36.96
CA MET A 10 -58.76 -20.66 36.79
C MET A 10 -58.36 -20.61 35.31
N ALA A 11 -57.31 -19.85 35.01
CA ALA A 11 -56.38 -20.19 33.93
C ALA A 11 -54.95 -19.92 34.41
N ALA A 12 -54.19 -21.01 34.59
CA ALA A 12 -52.75 -20.97 34.75
C ALA A 12 -52.11 -20.49 33.44
N ILE A 13 -51.25 -19.47 33.52
CA ILE A 13 -50.35 -19.11 32.41
C ILE A 13 -48.92 -19.44 32.87
N GLY A 14 -48.37 -20.47 32.23
CA GLY A 14 -46.99 -20.90 32.38
C GLY A 14 -46.00 -19.90 31.80
N VAL A 15 -44.78 -19.98 32.33
CA VAL A 15 -43.60 -19.18 32.01
C VAL A 15 -43.16 -19.39 30.55
N ALA A 16 -42.80 -18.29 29.87
CA ALA A 16 -41.87 -18.33 28.74
C ALA A 16 -40.97 -17.07 28.76
N ALA A 17 -39.89 -17.12 29.54
CA ALA A 17 -38.79 -16.18 29.44
C ALA A 17 -37.77 -16.71 28.42
N ALA A 18 -37.91 -16.33 27.15
CA ALA A 18 -36.93 -16.64 26.11
C ALA A 18 -36.79 -15.44 25.18
N GLY A 19 -35.92 -14.49 25.54
CA GLY A 19 -35.78 -13.26 24.77
C GLY A 19 -34.52 -12.45 25.08
N CYS A 20 -33.36 -13.08 25.28
CA CYS A 20 -32.07 -12.38 25.38
C CYS A 20 -30.93 -13.27 24.86
N ALA A 21 -30.70 -13.40 23.56
CA ALA A 21 -29.46 -14.07 23.10
C ALA A 21 -28.88 -13.65 21.74
N SER A 22 -29.48 -12.70 21.01
CA SER A 22 -28.93 -12.21 19.74
C SER A 22 -28.50 -10.75 19.88
N SER A 23 -27.42 -10.55 20.63
CA SER A 23 -26.68 -9.30 20.65
C SER A 23 -25.94 -9.14 19.30
N PRO A 24 -26.24 -8.12 18.48
CA PRO A 24 -25.58 -7.88 17.18
C PRO A 24 -24.16 -7.31 17.34
N TRP A 25 -23.65 -7.23 18.56
CA TRP A 25 -22.38 -6.61 18.89
C TRP A 25 -21.21 -7.58 18.62
N PRO A 26 -20.10 -7.11 18.01
CA PRO A 26 -18.93 -7.93 17.72
C PRO A 26 -18.41 -8.61 19.00
N LYS A 27 -18.21 -9.94 18.93
CA LYS A 27 -17.87 -10.77 20.09
C LYS A 27 -16.39 -10.73 20.46
N SER A 28 -15.57 -10.11 19.62
CA SER A 28 -14.15 -9.94 19.91
C SER A 28 -13.60 -8.70 19.23
N ARG A 29 -12.55 -8.14 19.85
CA ARG A 29 -11.74 -7.07 19.28
C ARG A 29 -11.18 -7.45 17.90
N ALA A 30 -10.86 -8.73 17.70
CA ALA A 30 -10.40 -9.26 16.40
C ALA A 30 -11.43 -9.09 15.27
N GLN A 31 -12.73 -9.11 15.56
CA GLN A 31 -13.78 -8.85 14.55
C GLN A 31 -13.87 -7.37 14.18
N ILE A 32 -13.44 -6.47 15.06
CA ILE A 32 -13.41 -5.03 14.84
C ILE A 32 -12.10 -4.63 14.12
N GLU A 33 -11.02 -5.37 14.35
CA GLU A 33 -9.70 -5.13 13.73
C GLU A 33 -9.54 -5.78 12.34
N ALA A 34 -10.44 -6.68 11.94
CA ALA A 34 -10.42 -7.31 10.62
C ALA A 34 -10.96 -6.38 9.52
N VAL A 35 -10.34 -5.22 9.34
CA VAL A 35 -10.35 -4.59 8.03
C VAL A 35 -9.21 -5.27 7.27
N PRO A 36 -9.48 -6.15 6.29
CA PRO A 36 -8.40 -6.65 5.44
C PRO A 36 -7.70 -5.42 4.88
N ALA A 37 -6.39 -5.31 5.06
CA ALA A 37 -5.61 -4.27 4.41
C ALA A 37 -5.94 -4.39 2.92
N ALA A 38 -6.65 -3.39 2.39
CA ALA A 38 -6.85 -3.29 0.97
C ALA A 38 -5.44 -3.15 0.39
N CYS A 39 -5.01 -4.16 -0.35
CA CYS A 39 -3.72 -4.17 -1.02
C CYS A 39 -3.81 -3.18 -2.17
N GLU A 40 -3.58 -1.91 -1.86
CA GLU A 40 -3.63 -0.80 -2.78
C GLU A 40 -2.25 -0.52 -3.36
N ASP A 41 -2.23 -0.24 -4.66
CA ASP A 41 -1.01 0.18 -5.35
C ASP A 41 -0.50 1.48 -4.74
N PHE A 42 0.82 1.61 -4.64
CA PHE A 42 1.43 2.83 -4.12
C PHE A 42 2.73 3.16 -4.86
N SER A 43 3.20 4.40 -4.67
CA SER A 43 4.43 4.88 -5.29
C SER A 43 5.34 5.59 -4.29
N VAL A 44 6.64 5.45 -4.49
CA VAL A 44 7.68 6.14 -3.73
C VAL A 44 8.75 6.70 -4.67
N SER A 45 9.35 7.83 -4.32
CA SER A 45 10.44 8.42 -5.07
C SER A 45 11.75 8.35 -4.29
N ILE A 46 12.82 7.92 -4.95
CA ILE A 46 14.17 7.86 -4.39
C ILE A 46 15.02 8.95 -4.99
N TYR A 47 15.46 9.90 -4.16
CA TYR A 47 16.26 11.04 -4.58
C TYR A 47 17.76 10.76 -4.52
N PHE A 48 18.49 11.42 -5.41
CA PHE A 48 19.93 11.27 -5.53
C PHE A 48 20.65 12.60 -5.49
N GLU A 49 21.89 12.54 -5.02
CA GLU A 49 22.86 13.61 -5.22
C GLU A 49 23.18 13.82 -6.70
N ARG A 50 23.79 14.97 -6.99
CA ARG A 50 24.27 15.31 -8.34
C ARG A 50 25.25 14.24 -8.83
N ASP A 51 25.12 13.88 -10.11
CA ASP A 51 26.00 12.91 -10.80
C ASP A 51 26.15 11.54 -10.11
N SER A 52 25.19 11.19 -9.24
CA SER A 52 25.23 9.98 -8.44
C SER A 52 24.04 9.07 -8.69
N ALA A 53 24.30 7.77 -8.58
CA ALA A 53 23.31 6.70 -8.53
C ALA A 53 23.36 5.92 -7.19
N ALA A 54 24.09 6.44 -6.20
CA ALA A 54 24.22 5.79 -4.91
C ALA A 54 22.91 5.89 -4.12
N VAL A 55 22.30 4.74 -3.82
CA VAL A 55 21.16 4.68 -2.89
C VAL A 55 21.69 4.93 -1.47
N THR A 56 21.29 6.03 -0.85
CA THR A 56 21.72 6.41 0.51
C THR A 56 21.15 5.47 1.58
N ARG A 57 21.59 5.65 2.83
CA ARG A 57 21.05 4.86 3.95
C ARG A 57 19.59 5.21 4.21
N GLU A 58 19.24 6.48 4.04
CA GLU A 58 17.92 7.07 4.24
C GLU A 58 16.99 6.57 3.14
N ALA A 59 17.43 6.58 1.88
CA ALA A 59 16.70 5.97 0.77
C ALA A 59 16.43 4.47 1.00
N ARG A 60 17.40 3.73 1.55
CA ARG A 60 17.18 2.32 1.94
C ARG A 60 16.12 2.17 3.04
N GLN A 61 15.94 3.15 3.92
CA GLN A 61 14.86 3.13 4.92
C GLN A 61 13.50 3.34 4.26
N VAL A 62 13.40 4.26 3.29
CA VAL A 62 12.18 4.45 2.49
C VAL A 62 11.79 3.14 1.77
N LEU A 63 12.75 2.47 1.14
CA LEU A 63 12.50 1.19 0.45
C LEU A 63 12.09 0.07 1.41
N ARG A 64 12.61 0.06 2.64
CA ARG A 64 12.14 -0.87 3.69
C ARG A 64 10.70 -0.55 4.12
N GLY A 65 10.36 0.72 4.28
CA GLY A 65 8.98 1.14 4.54
C GLY A 65 8.03 0.70 3.43
N ALA A 66 8.46 0.77 2.17
CA ALA A 66 7.69 0.21 1.05
C ALA A 66 7.47 -1.31 1.18
N ALA A 67 8.50 -2.06 1.58
CA ALA A 67 8.35 -3.49 1.85
C ALA A 67 7.39 -3.76 3.03
N ASP A 68 7.42 -2.91 4.06
CA ASP A 68 6.52 -3.01 5.21
C ASP A 68 5.06 -2.73 4.82
N LEU A 69 4.81 -1.75 3.95
CA LEU A 69 3.47 -1.46 3.41
C LEU A 69 2.92 -2.60 2.56
N ALA A 70 3.78 -3.32 1.84
CA ALA A 70 3.40 -4.46 1.02
C ALA A 70 3.16 -5.76 1.83
N LYS A 71 3.40 -5.78 3.15
CA LYS A 71 3.23 -6.98 3.97
C LYS A 71 1.79 -7.47 3.97
N GLY A 72 1.60 -8.77 3.81
CA GLY A 72 0.28 -9.39 3.73
C GLY A 72 -0.39 -9.30 2.35
N CYS A 73 0.25 -8.61 1.41
CA CYS A 73 -0.16 -8.51 0.01
C CYS A 73 0.81 -9.29 -0.89
N THR A 74 0.37 -9.61 -2.10
CA THR A 74 1.26 -10.11 -3.16
C THR A 74 1.65 -8.95 -4.06
N ALA A 75 2.95 -8.64 -4.17
CA ALA A 75 3.42 -7.68 -5.16
C ALA A 75 3.46 -8.35 -6.55
N LYS A 76 2.60 -7.90 -7.47
CA LYS A 76 2.54 -8.44 -8.84
C LYS A 76 3.70 -7.95 -9.68
N ASN A 77 3.95 -6.64 -9.62
CA ASN A 77 4.89 -5.97 -10.48
C ASN A 77 5.46 -4.74 -9.77
N VAL A 78 6.70 -4.39 -10.12
CA VAL A 78 7.35 -3.19 -9.63
C VAL A 78 7.91 -2.41 -10.81
N HIS A 79 7.42 -1.20 -10.99
CA HIS A 79 7.86 -0.29 -12.04
C HIS A 79 8.90 0.65 -11.46
N VAL A 80 10.06 0.75 -12.10
CA VAL A 80 11.15 1.65 -11.68
C VAL A 80 11.55 2.53 -12.85
N VAL A 81 11.32 3.84 -12.73
CA VAL A 81 11.66 4.82 -13.75
C VAL A 81 12.76 5.73 -13.24
N GLY A 82 13.95 5.65 -13.84
CA GLY A 82 15.05 6.55 -13.56
C GLY A 82 14.88 7.89 -14.27
N LEU A 83 15.19 8.99 -13.57
CA LEU A 83 15.13 10.36 -14.09
C LEU A 83 16.45 11.12 -13.84
N ALA A 84 16.75 12.06 -14.72
CA ALA A 84 17.85 13.02 -14.61
C ALA A 84 17.33 14.47 -14.76
N ASP A 85 18.10 15.44 -14.27
CA ASP A 85 17.76 16.86 -14.47
C ASP A 85 18.14 17.32 -15.88
N ALA A 86 17.80 18.56 -16.23
CA ALA A 86 18.01 19.11 -17.57
C ALA A 86 19.46 19.52 -17.85
N VAL A 87 20.34 19.42 -16.86
CA VAL A 87 21.71 19.91 -16.96
C VAL A 87 22.61 18.80 -17.48
N GLY A 88 23.39 19.08 -18.53
CA GLY A 88 24.34 18.12 -19.10
C GLY A 88 23.91 17.58 -20.46
N ALA A 89 24.66 16.60 -20.97
CA ALA A 89 24.39 15.98 -22.26
C ALA A 89 23.25 14.94 -22.14
N PRO A 90 22.31 14.87 -23.11
CA PRO A 90 21.19 13.93 -23.07
C PRO A 90 21.62 12.46 -22.87
N ASP A 91 22.67 12.01 -23.58
CA ASP A 91 23.18 10.63 -23.45
C ASP A 91 23.75 10.35 -22.05
N ALA A 92 24.40 11.35 -21.45
CA ALA A 92 24.91 11.24 -20.08
C ALA A 92 23.76 11.17 -19.06
N ASN A 93 22.71 11.96 -19.28
CA ASN A 93 21.49 11.95 -18.47
C ASN A 93 20.75 10.61 -18.58
N LEU A 94 20.64 10.07 -19.78
CA LEU A 94 20.05 8.75 -20.02
C LEU A 94 20.83 7.67 -19.26
N ALA A 95 22.15 7.59 -19.46
CA ALA A 95 22.99 6.61 -18.78
C ALA A 95 22.98 6.76 -17.25
N LEU A 96 22.90 7.98 -16.72
CA LEU A 96 22.80 8.20 -15.27
C LEU A 96 21.44 7.74 -14.74
N SER A 97 20.36 8.00 -15.49
CA SER A 97 19.02 7.57 -15.12
C SER A 97 18.87 6.03 -15.12
N GLU A 98 19.50 5.34 -16.07
CA GLU A 98 19.60 3.87 -16.11
C GLU A 98 20.28 3.32 -14.86
N LYS A 99 21.43 3.90 -14.48
CA LYS A 99 22.18 3.48 -13.27
C LYS A 99 21.35 3.68 -12.00
N ARG A 100 20.60 4.78 -11.91
CA ARG A 100 19.69 5.04 -10.78
C ARG A 100 18.59 4.00 -10.68
N ALA A 101 17.94 3.69 -11.80
CA ALA A 101 16.88 2.69 -11.85
C ALA A 101 17.42 1.31 -11.44
N ALA A 102 18.56 0.89 -11.99
CA ALA A 102 19.21 -0.38 -11.64
C ALA A 102 19.61 -0.45 -10.14
N ALA A 103 20.16 0.63 -9.59
CA ALA A 103 20.54 0.69 -8.19
C ALA A 103 19.34 0.56 -7.24
N VAL A 104 18.21 1.18 -7.58
CA VAL A 104 16.96 1.07 -6.82
C VAL A 104 16.35 -0.32 -6.93
N THR A 105 16.32 -0.92 -8.12
CA THR A 105 15.91 -2.32 -8.31
C THR A 105 16.73 -3.27 -7.45
N GLY A 106 18.05 -3.13 -7.44
CA GLY A 106 18.94 -3.94 -6.59
C GLY A 106 18.73 -3.70 -5.09
N ALA A 107 18.28 -2.50 -4.69
CA ALA A 107 17.92 -2.21 -3.31
C ALA A 107 16.56 -2.79 -2.92
N LEU A 108 15.55 -2.70 -3.79
CA LEU A 108 14.21 -3.30 -3.63
C LEU A 108 14.30 -4.82 -3.49
N ALA A 109 15.10 -5.47 -4.33
CA ALA A 109 15.36 -6.90 -4.21
C ALA A 109 15.87 -7.24 -2.80
N ARG A 110 16.83 -6.48 -2.26
CA ARG A 110 17.39 -6.76 -0.92
C ARG A 110 16.43 -6.57 0.25
N VAL A 111 15.32 -5.84 0.05
CA VAL A 111 14.34 -5.57 1.13
C VAL A 111 13.06 -6.39 1.03
N GLY A 112 12.95 -7.31 0.06
CA GLY A 112 11.83 -8.26 -0.01
C GLY A 112 11.27 -8.51 -1.40
N PHE A 113 11.62 -7.70 -2.39
CA PHE A 113 11.04 -7.80 -3.74
C PHE A 113 11.82 -8.73 -4.70
N ARG A 114 12.66 -9.66 -4.20
CA ARG A 114 13.56 -10.48 -5.05
C ARG A 114 12.83 -11.35 -6.08
N GLN A 115 11.59 -11.75 -5.80
CA GLN A 115 10.81 -12.67 -6.64
C GLN A 115 9.70 -11.96 -7.42
N VAL A 116 9.74 -10.64 -7.49
CA VAL A 116 8.73 -9.83 -8.19
C VAL A 116 9.24 -9.47 -9.58
N SER A 117 8.33 -9.37 -10.54
CA SER A 117 8.65 -8.83 -11.86
C SER A 117 9.03 -7.35 -11.74
N PHE A 118 10.08 -6.93 -12.46
CA PHE A 118 10.50 -5.54 -12.52
C PHE A 118 10.38 -5.01 -13.94
N GLU A 119 9.65 -3.91 -14.10
CA GLU A 119 9.66 -3.09 -15.31
C GLU A 119 10.58 -1.89 -15.06
N VAL A 120 11.79 -1.96 -15.62
CA VAL A 120 12.84 -0.94 -15.38
C VAL A 120 12.99 -0.08 -16.63
N THR A 121 12.77 1.22 -16.48
CA THR A 121 12.89 2.20 -17.57
C THR A 121 13.81 3.34 -17.17
N ALA A 122 14.50 3.91 -18.16
CA ALA A 122 15.29 5.10 -18.02
C ALA A 122 14.74 6.19 -18.94
N ALA A 123 14.43 7.35 -18.36
CA ALA A 123 13.85 8.46 -19.10
C ALA A 123 14.85 9.59 -19.37
N GLY A 124 16.08 9.50 -18.88
CA GLY A 124 17.08 10.56 -19.02
C GLY A 124 16.56 11.90 -18.53
N ASP A 125 16.76 12.93 -19.34
CA ASP A 125 16.24 14.30 -19.14
C ASP A 125 14.89 14.56 -19.84
N ALA A 126 14.21 13.52 -20.34
CA ALA A 126 12.91 13.68 -20.97
C ALA A 126 11.91 14.32 -20.00
N GLY A 127 11.34 15.45 -20.42
CA GLY A 127 10.43 16.25 -19.60
C GLY A 127 11.12 16.97 -18.42
N ALA A 128 12.45 17.15 -18.44
CA ALA A 128 13.17 17.86 -17.39
C ALA A 128 13.03 19.39 -17.47
N THR A 129 12.44 19.92 -18.54
CA THR A 129 12.16 21.36 -18.70
C THR A 129 10.64 21.62 -18.83
N THR A 130 10.23 22.85 -18.53
CA THR A 130 8.90 23.36 -18.86
C THR A 130 8.84 23.75 -20.33
N ARG A 131 7.64 24.11 -20.82
CA ARG A 131 7.48 24.62 -22.19
C ARG A 131 8.28 25.91 -22.42
N ASP A 132 8.51 26.69 -21.37
CA ASP A 132 9.23 27.96 -21.41
C ASP A 132 10.76 27.79 -21.24
N GLY A 133 11.24 26.54 -21.13
CA GLY A 133 12.66 26.20 -21.03
C GLY A 133 13.21 26.10 -19.60
N GLU A 134 12.40 26.41 -18.59
CA GLU A 134 12.82 26.37 -17.19
C GLU A 134 13.03 24.93 -16.69
N ALA A 135 14.09 24.70 -15.90
CA ALA A 135 14.35 23.39 -15.32
C ALA A 135 13.26 22.99 -14.32
N ARG A 136 12.70 21.79 -14.48
CA ARG A 136 11.76 21.23 -13.51
C ARG A 136 12.51 20.80 -12.24
N PRO A 137 11.99 21.15 -11.05
CA PRO A 137 12.65 20.79 -9.80
C PRO A 137 12.57 19.28 -9.53
N LEU A 138 13.46 18.80 -8.66
CA LEU A 138 13.38 17.46 -8.06
C LEU A 138 13.40 16.30 -9.08
N ARG A 139 14.04 16.52 -10.23
CA ARG A 139 14.20 15.54 -11.32
C ARG A 139 15.26 14.46 -11.08
N ARG A 140 16.21 14.69 -10.16
CA ARG A 140 17.25 13.71 -9.79
C ARG A 140 16.68 12.63 -8.88
N ARG A 141 15.90 11.72 -9.45
CA ARG A 141 15.23 10.67 -8.70
C ARG A 141 15.00 9.41 -9.53
N ALA A 142 14.56 8.36 -8.87
CA ALA A 142 13.89 7.23 -9.50
C ALA A 142 12.50 7.10 -8.87
N ASP A 143 11.48 7.01 -9.70
CA ASP A 143 10.10 6.81 -9.27
C ASP A 143 9.80 5.31 -9.28
N VAL A 144 9.25 4.80 -8.19
CA VAL A 144 8.93 3.39 -7.98
C VAL A 144 7.42 3.28 -7.78
N ARG A 145 6.76 2.45 -8.59
CA ARG A 145 5.36 2.05 -8.37
C ARG A 145 5.30 0.56 -8.09
N ILE A 146 4.55 0.19 -7.06
CA ILE A 146 4.37 -1.20 -6.65
C ILE A 146 2.90 -1.55 -6.82
N ASP A 147 2.65 -2.55 -7.65
CA ASP A 147 1.31 -3.04 -7.94
C ASP A 147 1.03 -4.22 -7.00
N LEU A 148 0.00 -4.10 -6.16
CA LEU A 148 -0.34 -5.07 -5.13
C LEU A 148 -1.61 -5.84 -5.46
N GLU A 149 -1.67 -7.07 -4.96
CA GLU A 149 -2.88 -7.88 -4.93
C GLU A 149 -3.22 -8.27 -3.50
N GLY A 150 -4.53 -8.31 -3.23
CA GLY A 150 -5.08 -8.90 -2.03
C GLY A 150 -4.56 -10.33 -1.78
N PRO A 151 -4.65 -10.83 -0.55
CA PRO A 151 -4.28 -12.22 -0.26
C PRO A 151 -5.10 -13.17 -1.15
N THR A 152 -4.40 -14.00 -1.92
CA THR A 152 -5.05 -15.07 -2.70
C THR A 152 -5.70 -16.03 -1.72
N LYS A 153 -7.03 -16.16 -1.79
CA LYS A 153 -7.76 -17.14 -0.99
C LYS A 153 -7.31 -18.55 -1.41
N PRO A 154 -6.96 -19.45 -0.47
CA PRO A 154 -6.55 -20.81 -0.78
C PRO A 154 -7.66 -21.63 -1.46
#